data_AF-A0AAE1B9U5-F1
#
_entry.id   AF-A0AAE1B9U5-F1
#
_cell.length_a   1.000
_cell.length_b   1.000
_cell.length_c   1.000
_cell.angle_alpha   90.00
_cell.angle_beta   90.00
_cell.angle_gamma   90.00
#
_symmetry.space_group_name_H-M   'P 1'
#
loop_
_entity.id
_entity.type
_entity.pdbx_description
1 polymer ?
#
loop_
_entity_poly.entity_id
_entity_poly.type
_entity_poly.pdbx_seq_one_letter_code
_entity_poly.pdbx_strand_id
1 'polypeptide(L)'
;MEQANFNFENVLSGISNIFKEVNEKAALAKQKNDERLQILKNDAKALQKLLESLSGQEGQQKASEMQRVEDELSSLGLEYEQLTSNGADLRQKVDLAKQTVQKLGEEQKQRSLAVHPRARYSVNVYRDMSKINWHEDHEPNELKGFVRSKAGLKTFCFDCDKQSSFFIANSLWEMGEDDSGEQNISRGQKQGAAC
;
A
#
# COMPACT_ATOMS: atom_id res chain seq x y z
N MET A 1 29.80 -54.88 106.89
CA MET A 1 30.05 -53.48 106.46
C MET A 1 30.64 -53.53 105.07
N GLU A 2 29.80 -53.48 104.04
CA GLU A 2 30.27 -53.38 102.65
C GLU A 2 30.59 -51.92 102.37
N GLN A 3 31.88 -51.58 102.30
CA GLN A 3 32.32 -50.29 101.83
C GLN A 3 32.27 -50.30 100.30
N ALA A 4 31.35 -49.54 99.73
CA ALA A 4 31.29 -49.29 98.30
C ALA A 4 32.57 -48.56 97.87
N ASN A 5 33.41 -49.25 97.11
CA ASN A 5 34.67 -48.75 96.60
C ASN A 5 34.38 -47.73 95.48
N PHE A 6 34.34 -46.43 95.81
CA PHE A 6 34.03 -45.37 94.87
C PHE A 6 35.23 -45.12 93.95
N ASN A 7 35.17 -45.66 92.74
CA ASN A 7 36.29 -45.69 91.81
C ASN A 7 36.41 -44.36 91.04
N PHE A 8 37.16 -43.42 91.60
CA PHE A 8 37.35 -42.05 91.11
C PHE A 8 37.92 -41.98 89.68
N GLU A 9 38.75 -42.94 89.29
CA GLU A 9 39.31 -43.03 87.92
C GLU A 9 38.22 -43.27 86.87
N ASN A 10 37.18 -44.05 87.19
CA ASN A 10 36.06 -44.28 86.28
C ASN A 10 35.23 -43.00 86.06
N VAL A 11 35.08 -42.17 87.10
CA VAL A 11 34.36 -40.89 87.01
C VAL A 11 35.15 -39.88 86.18
N LEU A 12 36.45 -39.75 86.41
CA LEU A 12 37.32 -38.86 85.63
C LEU A 12 37.43 -39.29 84.15
N SER A 13 37.51 -40.60 83.90
CA SER A 13 37.46 -41.16 82.55
C SER A 13 36.11 -40.86 81.85
N GLY A 14 35.00 -41.01 82.58
CA GLY A 14 33.66 -40.65 82.10
C GLY A 14 33.54 -39.17 81.73
N ILE A 15 34.01 -38.26 82.58
CA ILE A 15 34.02 -36.81 82.32
C ILE A 15 34.89 -36.47 81.11
N SER A 16 36.07 -37.09 80.99
CA SER A 16 36.98 -36.89 79.85
C SER A 16 36.35 -37.33 78.52
N ASN A 17 35.64 -38.46 78.52
CA ASN A 17 34.92 -38.95 77.33
C ASN A 17 33.73 -38.03 76.96
N ILE A 18 32.97 -37.55 77.94
CA ILE A 18 31.87 -36.58 77.71
C ILE A 18 32.44 -35.29 77.12
N PHE A 19 33.55 -34.79 77.64
CA PHE A 19 34.17 -33.55 77.13
C PHE A 19 34.65 -33.72 75.68
N LYS A 20 35.24 -34.86 75.33
CA LYS A 20 35.62 -35.18 73.94
C LYS A 20 34.40 -35.23 73.02
N GLU A 21 33.34 -35.94 73.41
CA GLU A 21 32.09 -36.01 72.63
C GLU A 21 31.44 -34.65 72.43
N VAL A 22 31.41 -33.80 73.47
CA VAL A 22 30.86 -32.45 73.39
C VAL A 22 31.68 -31.60 72.41
N ASN A 23 33.01 -31.70 72.45
CA ASN A 23 33.88 -30.92 71.59
C ASN A 23 33.81 -31.38 70.12
N GLU A 24 33.73 -32.69 69.87
CA GLU A 24 33.49 -33.24 68.52
C GLU A 24 32.11 -32.83 67.97
N LYS A 25 31.05 -32.90 68.79
CA LYS A 25 29.71 -32.45 68.40
C LYS A 25 29.69 -30.94 68.13
N ALA A 26 30.41 -30.14 68.92
CA ALA A 26 30.53 -28.69 68.69
C ALA A 26 31.28 -28.38 67.38
N ALA A 27 32.36 -29.11 67.08
CA ALA A 27 33.11 -28.97 65.83
C ALA A 27 32.26 -29.35 64.60
N LEU A 28 31.54 -30.48 64.67
CA LEU A 28 30.60 -30.92 63.62
C LEU A 28 29.45 -29.93 63.42
N ALA A 29 28.89 -29.40 64.52
CA ALA A 29 27.83 -28.40 64.44
C ALA A 29 28.32 -27.11 63.78
N LYS A 30 29.55 -26.67 64.10
CA LYS A 30 30.19 -25.51 63.47
C LYS A 30 30.39 -25.72 61.97
N GLN A 31 30.97 -26.85 61.58
CA GLN A 31 31.19 -27.20 60.17
C GLN A 31 29.87 -27.22 59.37
N LYS A 32 28.83 -27.89 59.88
CA LYS A 32 27.51 -27.91 59.23
C LYS A 32 26.89 -26.52 59.09
N ASN A 33 27.15 -25.64 60.06
CA ASN A 33 26.63 -24.27 60.03
C ASN A 33 27.39 -23.42 59.01
N ASP A 34 28.70 -23.61 58.89
CA ASP A 34 29.54 -22.95 57.89
C ASP A 34 29.15 -23.38 56.46
N GLU A 35 28.90 -24.68 56.24
CA GLU A 35 28.38 -25.22 54.98
C GLU A 35 27.01 -24.62 54.62
N ARG A 36 26.09 -24.55 55.60
CA ARG A 36 24.79 -23.90 55.43
C ARG A 36 24.90 -22.41 55.08
N LEU A 37 25.78 -21.69 55.77
CA LEU A 37 26.07 -20.29 55.49
C LEU A 37 26.61 -20.09 54.08
N GLN A 38 27.47 -20.99 53.63
CA GLN A 38 28.04 -20.93 52.29
C GLN A 38 26.99 -21.19 51.20
N ILE A 39 26.08 -22.15 51.42
CA ILE A 39 24.93 -22.40 50.54
C ILE A 39 24.04 -21.16 50.48
N LEU A 40 23.61 -20.63 51.63
CA LEU A 40 22.76 -19.44 51.69
C LEU A 40 23.39 -18.22 51.01
N LYS A 41 24.70 -18.04 51.14
CA LYS A 41 25.44 -16.95 50.48
C LYS A 41 25.48 -17.11 48.96
N ASN A 42 25.60 -18.35 48.48
CA ASN A 42 25.55 -18.64 47.04
C ASN A 42 24.15 -18.43 46.49
N ASP A 43 23.12 -18.86 47.22
CA ASP A 43 21.72 -18.68 46.84
C ASP A 43 21.35 -17.19 46.80
N ALA A 44 21.77 -16.41 47.80
CA ALA A 44 21.56 -14.96 47.82
C ALA A 44 22.22 -14.26 46.63
N LYS A 45 23.45 -14.66 46.26
CA LYS A 45 24.13 -14.13 45.07
C LYS A 45 23.44 -14.53 43.77
N ALA A 46 22.95 -15.77 43.68
CA ALA A 46 22.22 -16.25 42.52
C ALA A 46 20.91 -15.47 42.33
N LEU A 47 20.15 -15.28 43.41
CA LEU A 47 18.92 -14.48 43.41
C LEU A 47 19.18 -13.02 43.04
N GLN A 48 20.25 -12.42 43.58
CA GLN A 48 20.61 -11.04 43.25
C GLN A 48 20.94 -10.86 41.76
N LYS A 49 21.72 -11.78 41.18
CA LYS A 49 22.07 -11.76 39.76
C LYS A 49 20.83 -11.94 38.85
N LEU A 50 19.88 -12.76 39.29
CA LEU A 50 18.62 -12.99 38.58
C LEU A 50 17.74 -11.72 38.61
N LEU A 51 17.69 -11.04 39.75
CA LEU A 51 16.98 -9.76 39.90
C LEU A 51 17.58 -8.64 39.04
N GLU A 52 18.91 -8.51 39.00
CA GLU A 52 19.62 -7.54 38.15
C GLU A 52 19.38 -7.80 36.65
N SER A 53 19.34 -9.08 36.25
CA SER A 53 19.09 -9.46 34.85
C SER A 53 17.66 -9.13 34.41
N LEU A 54 16.67 -9.43 35.25
CA LEU A 54 15.25 -9.14 34.97
C LEU A 54 14.98 -7.63 34.91
N SER A 55 15.50 -6.87 35.89
CA SER A 55 15.29 -5.42 35.94
C SER A 55 15.98 -4.67 34.81
N GLY A 56 17.18 -5.11 34.39
CA GLY A 56 17.91 -4.50 33.28
C GLY A 56 17.29 -4.77 31.92
N GLN A 57 16.99 -6.04 31.59
CA GLN A 57 16.48 -6.42 30.27
C GLN A 57 15.04 -5.98 30.03
N GLU A 58 14.12 -6.22 30.98
CA GLU A 58 12.71 -5.88 30.77
C GLU A 58 12.50 -4.37 30.73
N GLY A 59 13.24 -3.60 31.54
CA GLY A 59 13.16 -2.14 31.56
C GLY A 59 13.64 -1.52 30.25
N GLN A 60 14.79 -1.98 29.72
CA GLN A 60 15.31 -1.48 28.45
C GLN A 60 14.48 -1.92 27.25
N GLN A 61 13.98 -3.15 27.22
CA GLN A 61 13.09 -3.60 26.15
C GLN A 61 11.78 -2.81 26.12
N LYS A 62 11.13 -2.63 27.28
CA LYS A 62 9.89 -1.84 27.36
C LYS A 62 10.11 -0.36 27.00
N ALA A 63 11.22 0.23 27.42
CA ALA A 63 11.56 1.60 27.04
C ALA A 63 11.77 1.74 25.52
N SER A 64 12.48 0.79 24.91
CA SER A 64 12.70 0.75 23.46
C SER A 64 11.39 0.54 22.69
N GLU A 65 10.52 -0.36 23.14
CA GLU A 65 9.20 -0.58 22.54
C GLU A 65 8.31 0.65 22.68
N MET A 66 8.29 1.31 23.85
CA MET A 66 7.50 2.51 24.09
C MET A 66 7.96 3.66 23.18
N GLN A 67 9.27 3.84 23.03
CA GLN A 67 9.81 4.86 22.13
C GLN A 67 9.49 4.55 20.66
N ARG A 68 9.55 3.28 20.25
CA ARG A 68 9.15 2.89 18.90
C ARG A 68 7.68 3.17 18.63
N VAL A 69 6.81 2.91 19.60
CA VAL A 69 5.37 3.20 19.51
C VAL A 69 5.12 4.71 19.47
N GLU A 70 5.86 5.52 20.22
CA GLU A 70 5.77 6.99 20.14
C GLU A 70 6.20 7.52 18.77
N ASP A 71 7.29 7.00 18.20
CA ASP A 71 7.75 7.37 16.86
C ASP A 71 6.73 6.97 15.78
N GLU A 72 6.17 5.75 15.88
CA GLU A 72 5.09 5.27 15.01
C GLU A 72 3.84 6.17 15.13
N LEU A 73 3.44 6.56 16.34
CA LEU A 73 2.28 7.42 16.57
C LEU A 73 2.48 8.83 16.04
N SER A 74 3.68 9.38 16.20
CA SER A 74 4.07 10.69 15.66
C SER A 74 4.06 10.70 14.13
N SER A 75 4.67 9.69 13.51
CA SER A 75 4.67 9.56 12.05
C SER A 75 3.25 9.38 11.48
N LEU A 76 2.41 8.56 12.11
CA LEU A 76 1.03 8.38 11.70
C LEU A 76 0.19 9.66 11.89
N GLY A 77 0.49 10.46 12.91
CA GLY A 77 -0.12 11.77 13.12
C GLY A 77 0.17 12.74 11.97
N LEU A 78 1.43 12.81 11.54
CA LEU A 78 1.82 13.63 10.38
C LEU A 78 1.15 13.14 9.09
N GLU A 79 1.09 11.83 8.87
CA GLU A 79 0.42 11.25 7.71
C GLU A 79 -1.09 11.57 7.72
N TYR A 80 -1.72 11.50 8.89
CA TYR A 80 -3.13 11.85 9.06
C TYR A 80 -3.41 13.32 8.74
N GLU A 81 -2.58 14.25 9.25
CA GLU A 81 -2.68 15.67 8.94
C GLU A 81 -2.51 15.95 7.44
N GLN A 82 -1.54 15.29 6.81
CA GLN A 82 -1.32 15.42 5.37
C GLN A 82 -2.50 14.88 4.56
N LEU A 83 -3.06 13.72 4.93
CA LEU A 83 -4.24 13.15 4.31
C LEU A 83 -5.49 14.02 4.49
N THR A 84 -5.67 14.62 5.67
CA THR A 84 -6.80 15.52 5.91
C THR A 84 -6.68 16.82 5.12
N SER A 85 -5.49 17.40 5.02
CA SER A 85 -5.22 18.56 4.15
C SER A 85 -5.49 18.23 2.68
N ASN A 86 -4.93 17.13 2.17
CA ASN A 86 -5.16 16.68 0.80
C ASN A 86 -6.65 16.41 0.52
N GLY A 87 -7.37 15.86 1.49
CA GLY A 87 -8.80 15.62 1.39
C GLY A 87 -9.64 16.91 1.36
N ALA A 88 -9.18 17.99 2.02
CA ALA A 88 -9.82 19.30 1.91
C ALA A 88 -9.60 19.93 0.53
N ASP A 89 -8.37 19.89 0.03
CA ASP A 89 -8.01 20.41 -1.30
C ASP A 89 -8.77 19.67 -2.42
N LEU A 90 -8.86 18.34 -2.34
CA LEU A 90 -9.62 17.55 -3.30
C LEU A 90 -11.11 17.90 -3.29
N ARG A 91 -11.70 18.14 -2.12
CA ARG A 91 -13.10 18.60 -2.01
C ARG A 91 -13.30 19.95 -2.69
N GLN A 92 -12.40 20.91 -2.47
CA GLN A 92 -12.45 22.21 -3.13
C GLN A 92 -12.34 22.09 -4.65
N LYS A 93 -11.43 21.24 -5.15
CA LYS A 93 -11.29 20.97 -6.60
C LYS A 93 -12.56 20.36 -7.20
N VAL A 94 -13.19 19.43 -6.48
CA VAL A 94 -14.47 18.83 -6.92
C VAL A 94 -15.57 19.87 -7.00
N ASP A 95 -15.68 20.77 -6.03
CA ASP A 95 -16.71 21.79 -6.03
C ASP A 95 -16.50 22.84 -7.14
N LEU A 96 -15.24 23.24 -7.39
CA LEU A 96 -14.88 24.08 -8.54
C LEU A 96 -15.20 23.39 -9.87
N ALA A 97 -14.90 22.09 -10.00
CA ALA A 97 -15.23 21.33 -11.20
C ALA A 97 -16.74 21.25 -11.41
N LYS A 98 -17.54 21.02 -10.36
CA LYS A 98 -19.01 21.03 -10.43
C LYS A 98 -19.55 22.38 -10.90
N GLN A 99 -19.05 23.49 -10.35
CA GLN A 99 -19.45 24.83 -10.79
C GLN A 99 -19.09 25.08 -12.25
N THR A 100 -17.90 24.64 -12.67
CA THR A 100 -17.45 24.76 -14.07
C THR A 100 -18.35 23.97 -15.01
N VAL A 101 -18.67 22.72 -14.68
CA VAL A 101 -19.58 21.87 -15.46
C VAL A 101 -20.97 22.48 -15.54
N GLN A 102 -21.49 23.03 -14.43
CA GLN A 102 -22.78 23.68 -14.42
C GLN A 102 -22.80 24.90 -15.34
N LYS A 103 -21.78 25.76 -15.25
CA LYS A 103 -21.63 26.94 -16.11
C LYS A 103 -21.54 26.56 -17.59
N LEU A 104 -20.71 25.56 -17.93
CA LEU A 104 -20.60 25.06 -19.30
C LEU A 104 -21.91 24.45 -19.80
N GLY A 105 -22.66 23.76 -18.94
CA GLY A 105 -23.98 23.23 -19.27
C GLY A 105 -25.02 24.33 -19.54
N GLU A 106 -24.97 25.43 -18.80
CA GLU A 106 -25.80 26.61 -19.02
C GLU A 106 -25.41 27.33 -20.32
N GLU A 107 -24.12 27.52 -20.57
CA GLU A 107 -23.61 28.08 -21.85
C GLU A 107 -24.00 27.21 -23.05
N GLN A 108 -23.91 25.88 -22.93
CA GLN A 108 -24.35 24.95 -23.96
C GLN A 108 -25.86 25.03 -24.21
N LYS A 109 -26.68 25.17 -23.16
CA LYS A 109 -28.12 25.39 -23.29
C LYS A 109 -28.41 26.70 -24.02
N GLN A 110 -27.74 27.79 -23.66
CA GLN A 110 -27.89 29.09 -24.33
C GLN A 110 -27.49 29.01 -25.81
N ARG A 111 -26.36 28.37 -26.15
CA ARG A 111 -25.96 28.12 -27.54
C ARG A 111 -26.96 27.22 -28.27
N SER A 112 -27.46 26.19 -27.61
CA SER A 112 -28.48 25.26 -28.13
C SER A 112 -29.82 25.95 -28.41
N LEU A 113 -30.20 26.96 -27.64
CA LEU A 113 -31.39 27.79 -27.88
C LEU A 113 -31.21 28.75 -29.06
N ALA A 114 -29.97 29.17 -29.34
CA ALA A 114 -29.64 30.05 -30.47
C ALA A 114 -29.54 29.32 -31.83
N VAL A 115 -29.33 28.00 -31.83
CA VAL A 115 -29.24 27.22 -33.08
C VAL A 115 -30.64 26.78 -33.55
N HIS A 116 -31.02 27.23 -34.74
CA HIS A 116 -32.29 26.89 -35.39
C HIS A 116 -32.50 25.36 -35.40
N PRO A 117 -33.61 24.83 -34.83
CA PRO A 117 -33.86 23.38 -34.72
C PRO A 117 -33.71 22.61 -36.04
N ARG A 118 -34.12 23.24 -37.15
CA ARG A 118 -33.95 22.73 -38.52
C ARG A 118 -32.49 22.45 -38.90
N ALA A 119 -31.55 23.33 -38.53
CA ALA A 119 -30.14 23.13 -38.84
C ALA A 119 -29.55 21.94 -38.07
N ARG A 120 -29.93 21.77 -36.80
CA ARG A 120 -29.54 20.60 -35.98
C ARG A 120 -30.08 19.30 -36.56
N TYR A 121 -31.35 19.33 -36.98
CA TYR A 121 -31.95 18.17 -37.64
C TYR A 121 -31.21 17.81 -38.92
N SER A 122 -30.93 18.78 -39.80
CA SER A 122 -30.16 18.54 -41.02
C SER A 122 -28.77 17.96 -40.75
N VAL A 123 -28.00 18.55 -39.82
CA VAL A 123 -26.66 18.04 -39.47
C VAL A 123 -26.74 16.62 -38.89
N ASN A 124 -27.72 16.35 -38.02
CA ASN A 124 -27.91 15.00 -37.47
C ASN A 124 -28.25 14.00 -38.58
N VAL A 125 -29.13 14.35 -39.52
CA VAL A 125 -29.45 13.49 -40.66
C VAL A 125 -28.20 13.19 -41.50
N TYR A 126 -27.38 14.19 -41.82
CA TYR A 126 -26.13 13.97 -42.56
C TYR A 126 -25.16 13.09 -41.78
N ARG A 127 -24.99 13.32 -40.48
CA ARG A 127 -24.14 12.47 -39.62
C ARG A 127 -24.65 11.04 -39.54
N ASP A 128 -25.96 10.85 -39.46
CA ASP A 128 -26.56 9.55 -39.29
C ASP A 128 -26.62 8.77 -40.61
N MET A 129 -26.75 9.44 -41.75
CA MET A 129 -26.70 8.82 -43.08
C MET A 129 -25.27 8.47 -43.49
N SER A 130 -24.35 9.43 -43.42
CA SER A 130 -22.97 9.25 -43.90
C SER A 130 -22.07 8.51 -42.89
N LYS A 131 -22.44 8.52 -41.61
CA LYS A 131 -21.59 8.05 -40.50
C LYS A 131 -20.23 8.74 -40.42
N ILE A 132 -20.05 9.86 -41.11
CA ILE A 132 -18.84 10.68 -41.13
C ILE A 132 -18.81 11.57 -39.88
N ASN A 133 -17.64 11.70 -39.28
CA ASN A 133 -17.35 12.71 -38.26
C ASN A 133 -16.11 13.48 -38.72
N TRP A 134 -16.25 14.79 -38.79
CA TRP A 134 -15.18 15.70 -39.21
C TRP A 134 -14.33 16.09 -38.00
N HIS A 135 -13.03 16.25 -38.20
CA HIS A 135 -12.18 16.86 -37.19
C HIS A 135 -12.45 18.37 -37.13
N GLU A 136 -12.65 18.90 -35.92
CA GLU A 136 -12.88 20.35 -35.71
C GLU A 136 -11.63 21.17 -36.04
N ASP A 137 -10.44 20.61 -35.81
CA ASP A 137 -9.16 21.22 -36.13
C ASP A 137 -8.60 20.62 -37.43
N HIS A 138 -8.63 21.41 -38.51
CA HIS A 138 -8.02 21.08 -39.80
C HIS A 138 -7.50 22.34 -40.50
N GLU A 139 -6.47 22.17 -41.34
CA GLU A 139 -5.97 23.26 -42.19
C GLU A 139 -7.04 23.67 -43.22
N PRO A 140 -7.08 24.94 -43.67
CA PRO A 140 -8.12 25.43 -44.58
C PRO A 140 -8.31 24.62 -45.87
N ASN A 141 -7.24 23.95 -46.34
CA ASN A 141 -7.22 23.16 -47.57
C ASN A 141 -7.19 21.64 -47.29
N GLU A 142 -7.31 21.23 -46.03
CA GLU A 142 -7.31 19.82 -45.62
C GLU A 142 -8.70 19.43 -45.10
N LEU A 143 -9.26 18.37 -45.65
CA LEU A 143 -10.51 17.78 -45.18
C LEU A 143 -10.21 16.47 -44.43
N LYS A 144 -10.40 16.48 -43.11
CA LYS A 144 -9.99 15.37 -42.23
C LYS A 144 -11.14 14.85 -41.37
N GLY A 145 -11.17 13.54 -41.16
CA GLY A 145 -12.22 12.92 -40.37
C GLY A 145 -12.15 11.40 -40.36
N PHE A 146 -13.24 10.80 -39.91
CA PHE A 146 -13.42 9.36 -39.92
C PHE A 146 -14.85 8.95 -40.23
N VAL A 147 -14.99 7.78 -40.84
CA VAL A 147 -16.26 7.12 -41.16
C VAL A 147 -16.43 5.90 -40.26
N ARG A 148 -17.60 5.78 -39.62
CA ARG A 148 -17.97 4.59 -38.85
C ARG A 148 -18.71 3.59 -39.75
N SER A 149 -18.07 2.47 -40.08
CA SER A 149 -18.67 1.34 -40.80
C SER A 149 -18.88 0.15 -39.85
N LYS A 150 -19.62 -0.90 -40.28
CA LYS A 150 -19.76 -2.11 -39.46
C LYS A 150 -18.44 -2.87 -39.31
N ALA A 151 -17.52 -2.71 -40.27
CA ALA A 151 -16.19 -3.31 -40.25
C ALA A 151 -15.19 -2.55 -39.34
N GLY A 152 -15.53 -1.34 -38.88
CA GLY A 152 -14.69 -0.55 -37.99
C GLY A 152 -14.65 0.94 -38.35
N LEU A 153 -13.61 1.60 -37.85
CA LEU A 153 -13.38 3.03 -38.07
C LEU A 153 -12.39 3.23 -39.22
N LYS A 154 -12.78 3.93 -40.29
CA LYS A 154 -11.89 4.32 -41.39
C LYS A 154 -11.58 5.81 -41.29
N THR A 155 -10.31 6.19 -41.23
CA THR A 155 -9.88 7.60 -41.21
C THR A 155 -9.57 8.10 -42.61
N PHE A 156 -9.81 9.38 -42.88
CA PHE A 156 -9.45 10.02 -44.13
C PHE A 156 -8.82 11.40 -43.90
N CYS A 157 -8.02 11.80 -44.88
CA CYS A 157 -7.37 13.09 -44.99
C CYS A 157 -7.26 13.40 -46.48
N PHE A 158 -7.99 14.40 -46.94
CA PHE A 158 -7.99 14.85 -48.33
C PHE A 158 -7.41 16.25 -48.42
N ASP A 159 -6.70 16.52 -49.50
CA ASP A 159 -6.17 17.83 -49.84
C ASP A 159 -7.05 18.44 -50.93
N CYS A 160 -7.81 19.46 -50.55
CA CYS A 160 -8.80 20.12 -51.39
C CYS A 160 -8.18 20.82 -52.62
N ASP A 161 -6.88 21.13 -52.61
CA ASP A 161 -6.18 21.74 -53.74
C ASP A 161 -5.72 20.70 -54.76
N LYS A 162 -5.44 19.47 -54.30
CA LYS A 162 -4.91 18.38 -55.13
C LYS A 162 -5.99 17.43 -55.65
N GLN A 163 -7.11 17.35 -54.95
CA GLN A 163 -8.17 16.38 -55.23
C GLN A 163 -9.46 17.10 -55.61
N SER A 164 -10.13 16.61 -56.66
CA SER A 164 -11.40 17.19 -57.07
C SER A 164 -12.50 16.87 -56.05
N SER A 165 -13.48 17.77 -55.95
CA SER A 165 -14.65 17.56 -55.08
C SER A 165 -15.41 16.27 -55.43
N PHE A 166 -15.43 15.90 -56.72
CA PHE A 166 -16.01 14.64 -57.19
C PHE A 166 -15.25 13.42 -56.66
N PHE A 167 -13.91 13.45 -56.71
CA PHE A 167 -13.08 12.38 -56.17
C PHE A 167 -13.30 12.22 -54.66
N ILE A 168 -13.24 13.33 -53.91
CA ILE A 168 -13.42 13.34 -52.46
C ILE A 168 -14.81 12.79 -52.07
N ALA A 169 -15.87 13.26 -52.74
CA ALA A 169 -17.23 12.80 -52.44
C ALA A 169 -17.40 11.30 -52.70
N ASN A 170 -16.93 10.79 -53.83
CA ASN A 170 -17.02 9.36 -54.15
C ASN A 170 -16.24 8.51 -53.16
N SER A 171 -15.01 8.91 -52.81
CA SER A 171 -14.21 8.21 -51.81
C SER A 171 -14.89 8.16 -50.45
N LEU A 172 -15.56 9.24 -50.03
CA LEU A 172 -16.32 9.25 -48.78
C LEU A 172 -17.55 8.32 -48.79
N TRP A 173 -18.25 8.23 -49.92
CA TRP A 173 -19.37 7.31 -50.08
C TRP A 173 -18.91 5.85 -50.10
N GLU A 174 -17.84 5.53 -50.83
CA GLU A 174 -17.24 4.18 -50.85
C GLU A 174 -16.72 3.74 -49.47
N MET A 175 -16.24 4.68 -48.65
CA MET A 175 -15.80 4.34 -47.28
C MET A 175 -16.96 3.97 -46.35
N GLY A 176 -18.16 4.49 -46.59
CA GLY A 176 -19.37 4.29 -45.78
C GLY A 176 -20.20 3.07 -46.18
N GLU A 177 -20.04 2.59 -47.42
CA GLU A 177 -20.64 1.35 -47.88
C GLU A 177 -19.78 0.15 -47.43
N ASP A 178 -20.39 -0.79 -46.72
CA ASP A 178 -19.72 -2.05 -46.40
C ASP A 178 -19.78 -2.93 -47.66
N ASP A 179 -18.61 -3.39 -48.14
CA ASP A 179 -18.46 -4.48 -49.11
C ASP A 179 -19.06 -5.79 -48.54
N SER A 180 -20.39 -5.88 -48.48
CA SER A 180 -21.07 -7.17 -48.39
C SER A 180 -21.27 -7.72 -49.80
N GLY A 181 -20.17 -8.23 -50.37
CA GLY A 181 -20.21 -9.21 -51.44
C GLY A 181 -19.47 -8.81 -52.71
N GLU A 182 -18.16 -9.10 -52.77
CA GLU A 182 -17.52 -9.52 -54.01
C GLU A 182 -16.28 -10.38 -53.70
N GLN A 183 -16.53 -11.68 -53.50
CA GLN A 183 -15.56 -12.70 -53.86
C GLN A 183 -15.68 -12.94 -55.38
N ASN A 184 -14.53 -12.98 -56.07
CA ASN A 184 -14.29 -13.15 -57.53
C ASN A 184 -14.40 -11.83 -58.31
N ILE A 185 -13.41 -11.37 -59.11
CA ILE A 185 -12.68 -12.09 -60.16
C ILE A 185 -11.26 -11.50 -60.36
N SER A 186 -10.29 -12.39 -60.54
CA SER A 186 -8.91 -12.12 -60.97
C SER A 186 -8.74 -11.22 -62.19
N ARG A 187 -7.83 -10.23 -62.10
CA ARG A 187 -6.92 -9.73 -63.16
C ARG A 187 -5.88 -8.87 -62.43
N GLY A 188 -4.63 -9.29 -62.28
CA GLY A 188 -3.65 -9.38 -63.34
C GLY A 188 -2.58 -8.30 -63.10
N GLN A 189 -1.35 -8.74 -62.84
CA GLN A 189 -0.15 -7.95 -62.55
C GLN A 189 0.01 -6.64 -63.35
N LYS A 190 0.43 -5.55 -62.70
CA LYS A 190 1.79 -4.96 -62.84
C LYS A 190 1.95 -3.63 -62.07
N GLN A 191 2.96 -3.62 -61.19
CA GLN A 191 4.00 -2.60 -60.96
C GLN A 191 3.65 -1.12 -60.71
N GLY A 192 4.30 -0.56 -59.67
CA GLY A 192 4.61 0.88 -59.51
C GLY A 192 4.22 1.38 -58.12
N ALA A 193 5.11 1.37 -57.12
CA ALA A 193 6.13 2.39 -56.84
C ALA A 193 5.72 3.30 -55.65
N ALA A 194 6.54 3.21 -54.60
CA ALA A 194 6.84 4.20 -53.56
C ALA A 194 5.87 5.37 -53.30
N CYS A 195 5.34 5.42 -52.08
CA CYS A 195 5.73 6.38 -51.05
C CYS A 195 5.34 5.83 -49.67
#